data_AF-A0A1D9H1U4-F1
#
_entry.id   AF-A0A1D9H1U4-F1
#
_cell.length_a   1.000
_cell.length_b   1.000
_cell.length_c   1.000
_cell.angle_alpha   90.00
_cell.angle_beta   90.00
_cell.angle_gamma   90.00
#
_symmetry.space_group_name_H-M   'P 1'
#
loop_
_entity.id
_entity.type
_entity.pdbx_description
1 polymer ?
#
loop_
_entity_poly.entity_id
_entity_poly.type
_entity_poly.pdbx_seq_one_letter_code
_entity_poly.pdbx_strand_id
1 'polypeptide(L)'
;MTTTKTKYEKLDALIIAAIVGSPIDFGSIYQRDVKKECERIADEENKARGLSRWHEIPGWRVLDRRLQAMRKAGKIRHTGKGWVPAQEAA
;
A
#
# COMPACT_ATOMS: atom_id res chain seq x y z
N MET A 1 9.66 2.97 20.86
CA MET A 1 8.85 3.49 19.75
C MET A 1 7.53 2.75 19.77
N THR A 2 6.42 3.42 20.07
CA THR A 2 5.09 2.80 20.13
C THR A 2 4.60 2.54 18.71
N THR A 3 4.66 1.31 18.24
CA THR A 3 4.02 0.90 16.99
C THR A 3 2.51 0.91 17.23
N THR A 4 1.87 2.06 17.00
CA THR A 4 0.41 2.13 16.95
C THR A 4 -0.04 1.16 15.87
N LYS A 5 -0.73 0.07 16.25
CA LYS A 5 -1.25 -0.92 15.29
C LYS A 5 -2.24 -0.25 14.35
N THR A 6 -1.78 0.11 13.15
CA THR A 6 -2.64 0.75 12.15
C THR A 6 -3.36 -0.33 11.35
N LYS A 7 -4.56 -0.03 10.84
CA LYS A 7 -5.28 -0.92 9.89
C LYS A 7 -4.47 -1.29 8.63
N TYR A 8 -3.36 -0.61 8.38
CA TYR A 8 -2.47 -0.82 7.24
C TYR A 8 -1.26 -1.72 7.55
N GLU A 9 -1.06 -2.21 8.77
CA GLU A 9 0.12 -3.02 9.12
C GLU A 9 0.27 -4.28 8.25
N LYS A 10 -0.85 -5.00 8.03
CA LYS A 10 -0.86 -6.17 7.17
C LYS A 10 -0.52 -5.79 5.72
N LEU A 11 -1.08 -4.70 5.23
CA LEU A 11 -0.80 -4.19 3.89
C LEU A 11 0.67 -3.77 3.73
N ASP A 12 1.26 -3.11 4.73
CA ASP A 12 2.68 -2.76 4.74
C ASP A 12 3.58 -3.98 4.60
N ALA A 13 3.32 -5.02 5.40
CA ALA A 13 4.10 -6.24 5.38
C ALA A 13 4.04 -6.91 4.00
N LEU A 14 2.85 -6.97 3.39
CA LEU A 14 2.66 -7.51 2.05
C LEU A 14 3.38 -6.69 0.97
N ILE A 15 3.31 -5.36 1.06
CA ILE A 15 3.99 -4.45 0.13
C ILE A 15 5.52 -4.61 0.24
N ILE A 16 6.08 -4.65 1.45
CA ILE A 16 7.52 -4.85 1.65
C ILE A 16 7.97 -6.20 1.11
N ALA A 17 7.20 -7.27 1.38
CA ALA A 17 7.48 -8.60 0.85
C ALA A 17 7.41 -8.67 -0.68
N ALA A 18 6.58 -7.85 -1.32
CA ALA A 18 6.48 -7.76 -2.78
C ALA A 18 7.67 -7.00 -3.43
N ILE A 19 8.31 -6.08 -2.71
CA ILE A 19 9.34 -5.16 -3.23
C ILE A 19 10.78 -5.72 -3.07
N VAL A 20 10.96 -7.03 -2.99
CA VAL A 20 12.28 -7.64 -2.73
C VAL A 20 13.12 -7.74 -4.02
N GLY A 21 14.37 -7.27 -3.96
CA GLY A 21 15.43 -7.56 -4.94
C GLY A 21 15.49 -6.69 -6.20
N SER A 22 14.34 -6.36 -6.81
CA SER A 22 14.29 -5.55 -8.04
C SER A 22 13.20 -4.49 -7.98
N PRO A 23 13.35 -3.36 -8.70
CA PRO A 23 12.26 -2.40 -8.86
C PRO A 23 11.01 -3.07 -9.42
N ILE A 24 9.91 -2.99 -8.68
CA ILE A 24 8.63 -3.58 -9.07
C ILE A 24 7.60 -2.49 -9.36
N ASP A 25 6.84 -2.65 -10.45
CA ASP A 25 5.82 -1.68 -10.85
C ASP A 25 4.54 -1.82 -10.01
N PHE A 26 3.68 -0.80 -10.09
CA PHE A 26 2.42 -0.76 -9.34
C PHE A 26 1.49 -1.95 -9.65
N GLY A 27 1.37 -2.34 -10.92
CA GLY A 27 0.49 -3.42 -11.34
C GLY A 27 0.97 -4.77 -10.85
N SER A 28 2.29 -4.98 -10.77
CA SER A 28 2.90 -6.17 -10.19
C SER A 28 2.75 -6.25 -8.66
N ILE A 29 2.76 -5.10 -7.97
CA ILE A 29 2.43 -5.04 -6.52
C ILE A 29 0.93 -5.31 -6.29
N TYR A 30 0.04 -4.75 -7.12
CA TYR A 30 -1.41 -4.81 -6.94
C TYR A 30 -2.02 -6.16 -7.40
N GLN A 31 -1.55 -7.26 -6.84
CA GLN A 31 -2.04 -8.60 -7.17
C GLN A 31 -2.26 -9.45 -5.92
N ARG A 32 -2.94 -10.59 -6.09
CA ARG A 32 -3.12 -11.64 -5.07
C ARG A 32 -3.50 -11.05 -3.69
N ASP A 33 -2.64 -11.24 -2.70
CA ASP A 33 -2.92 -10.89 -1.31
C ASP A 33 -2.90 -9.37 -1.06
N VAL A 34 -2.07 -8.62 -1.78
CA VAL A 34 -2.07 -7.15 -1.72
C VAL A 34 -3.40 -6.62 -2.25
N LYS A 35 -3.88 -7.14 -3.39
CA LYS A 35 -5.17 -6.75 -3.96
C LYS A 35 -6.32 -7.05 -3.00
N LYS A 36 -6.39 -8.27 -2.46
CA LYS A 36 -7.43 -8.68 -1.49
C LYS A 36 -7.43 -7.78 -0.25
N GLU A 37 -6.26 -7.48 0.29
CA GLU A 37 -6.16 -6.64 1.48
C GLU A 37 -6.55 -5.19 1.20
N CYS A 38 -6.19 -4.65 0.04
CA CYS A 38 -6.63 -3.33 -0.41
C CYS A 38 -8.15 -3.25 -0.60
N GLU A 39 -8.77 -4.27 -1.19
CA GLU A 39 -10.22 -4.36 -1.37
C GLU A 39 -10.94 -4.43 -0.01
N ARG A 40 -10.44 -5.24 0.94
CA ARG A 40 -10.97 -5.29 2.31
C ARG A 40 -10.96 -3.91 2.98
N ILE A 41 -9.84 -3.19 2.89
CA ILE A 41 -9.70 -1.85 3.49
C ILE A 41 -10.59 -0.84 2.77
N ALA A 42 -10.68 -0.91 1.43
CA ALA A 42 -11.55 -0.06 0.63
C ALA A 42 -13.02 -0.24 1.04
N ASP A 43 -13.49 -1.48 1.17
CA ASP A 43 -14.85 -1.79 1.60
C ASP A 43 -15.16 -1.22 2.99
N GLU A 44 -14.24 -1.37 3.94
CA GLU A 44 -14.37 -0.79 5.28
C GLU A 44 -14.44 0.74 5.24
N GLU A 45 -13.60 1.39 4.43
CA GLU A 45 -13.61 2.85 4.25
C GLU A 45 -14.89 3.35 3.56
N ASN A 46 -15.36 2.64 2.54
CA ASN A 46 -16.57 2.98 1.80
C ASN A 46 -17.81 2.86 2.67
N LYS A 47 -17.91 1.77 3.46
CA LYS A 47 -18.97 1.56 4.45
C LYS A 47 -18.96 2.64 5.53
N ALA A 48 -17.79 2.93 6.11
CA ALA A 48 -17.67 3.95 7.16
C ALA A 48 -18.03 5.35 6.68
N ARG A 49 -17.81 5.66 5.40
CA ARG A 49 -18.11 6.96 4.79
C ARG A 49 -19.51 7.04 4.17
N GLY A 50 -20.25 5.94 4.11
CA GLY A 50 -21.56 5.87 3.45
C GLY A 50 -21.49 6.22 1.96
N LEU A 51 -20.38 5.90 1.28
CA LEU A 51 -20.19 6.27 -0.13
C LEU A 51 -21.11 5.43 -1.02
N SER A 52 -21.69 6.08 -2.03
CA SER A 52 -22.45 5.38 -3.06
C SER A 52 -21.52 4.64 -4.03
N ARG A 53 -22.05 3.64 -4.75
CA ARG A 53 -21.34 2.86 -5.79
C ARG A 53 -20.61 3.71 -6.84
N TRP A 54 -21.04 4.95 -7.05
CA TRP A 54 -20.44 5.87 -8.03
C TRP A 54 -19.25 6.66 -7.47
N HIS A 55 -19.08 6.65 -6.15
CA HIS A 55 -18.02 7.37 -5.43
C HIS A 55 -17.18 6.44 -4.55
N GLU A 56 -17.30 5.13 -4.74
CA GLU A 56 -16.54 4.16 -3.97
C GLU A 56 -15.04 4.36 -4.19
N ILE A 57 -14.28 4.23 -3.11
CA ILE A 57 -12.83 4.19 -3.15
C ILE A 57 -12.48 2.79 -3.67
N PRO A 58 -11.85 2.66 -4.84
CA PRO A 58 -11.43 1.35 -5.32
C PRO A 58 -10.17 0.89 -4.58
N GLY A 59 -9.97 -0.43 -4.47
CA GLY A 59 -8.81 -1.01 -3.77
C GLY A 59 -7.46 -0.49 -4.25
N TRP A 60 -7.28 -0.25 -5.57
CA TRP A 60 -6.02 0.27 -6.10
C TRP A 60 -5.69 1.67 -5.55
N ARG A 61 -6.71 2.46 -5.19
CA ARG A 61 -6.52 3.79 -4.59
C ARG A 61 -6.00 3.69 -3.16
N VAL A 62 -6.34 2.61 -2.45
CA VAL A 62 -5.76 2.30 -1.13
C VAL A 62 -4.27 2.01 -1.27
N LEU A 63 -3.87 1.19 -2.24
CA LEU A 63 -2.46 0.91 -2.51
C LEU A 63 -1.69 2.19 -2.86
N ASP A 64 -2.19 3.01 -3.79
CA ASP A 64 -1.56 4.28 -4.20
C ASP A 64 -1.31 5.21 -3.00
N ARG A 65 -2.35 5.46 -2.20
CA ARG A 65 -2.23 6.26 -0.96
C ARG A 65 -1.21 5.67 0.00
N ARG A 66 -1.16 4.33 0.10
CA ARG A 66 -0.24 3.66 1.02
C ARG A 66 1.21 3.73 0.57
N LEU A 67 1.49 3.51 -0.71
CA LEU A 67 2.82 3.69 -1.29
C LEU A 67 3.33 5.12 -1.07
N GLN A 68 2.47 6.13 -1.27
CA GLN A 68 2.84 7.52 -0.99
C GLN A 68 3.16 7.76 0.49
N ALA A 69 2.38 7.18 1.41
CA ALA A 69 2.63 7.29 2.85
C ALA A 69 3.95 6.61 3.26
N MET A 70 4.20 5.40 2.77
CA MET A 70 5.46 4.68 3.04
C MET A 70 6.67 5.39 2.43
N ARG A 71 6.51 6.03 1.27
CA ARG A 71 7.54 6.87 0.64
C ARG A 71 7.88 8.08 1.52
N LYS A 72 6.86 8.79 2.01
CA LYS A 72 7.05 9.94 2.90
C LYS A 72 7.67 9.54 4.24
N ALA A 73 7.37 8.34 4.72
CA ALA A 73 7.98 7.76 5.92
C ALA A 73 9.41 7.24 5.69
N GLY A 74 9.95 7.32 4.48
CA GLY A 74 11.29 6.85 4.16
C GLY A 74 11.46 5.32 4.19
N LYS A 75 10.37 4.55 4.12
CA LYS A 75 10.43 3.06 4.11
C LYS A 75 10.69 2.49 2.70
N ILE A 76 10.17 3.18 1.68
CA ILE A 76 10.31 2.80 0.28
C ILE A 76 10.64 4.03 -0.55
N ARG A 77 11.17 3.82 -1.75
CA ARG A 77 11.37 4.88 -2.74
C ARG A 77 10.95 4.42 -4.13
N HIS A 78 10.57 5.38 -4.96
CA HIS A 78 10.29 5.14 -6.37
C HIS A 78 11.52 5.55 -7.20
N THR A 79 12.03 4.65 -8.05
CA THR A 79 13.25 4.87 -8.85
C THR A 79 12.97 5.33 -10.28
N GLY A 80 11.71 5.63 -10.61
CA GLY A 80 11.25 5.88 -11.98
C GLY A 80 10.96 4.59 -12.77
N LYS A 81 11.66 3.49 -12.44
CA LYS A 81 11.44 2.15 -13.01
C LYS A 81 10.54 1.25 -12.14
N GLY A 82 10.29 1.64 -10.90
CA GLY A 82 9.47 0.90 -9.96
C GLY A 82 9.74 1.30 -8.51
N TRP A 83 9.13 0.57 -7.60
CA TRP A 83 9.29 0.71 -6.16
C TRP A 83 10.42 -0.20 -5.67
N VAL A 84 11.23 0.33 -4.75
CA VAL A 84 12.30 -0.41 -4.06
C VAL A 84 12.24 -0.07 -2.56
N PRO A 85 12.81 -0.92 -1.69
CA PRO A 85 12.99 -0.55 -0.29
C PRO A 85 13.90 0.68 -0.23
N ALA A 86 13.60 1.61 0.68
CA ALA A 86 14.60 2.59 1.03
C ALA A 86 15.71 1.82 1.74
N GLN A 87 16.93 1.79 1.19
CA GLN A 87 18.07 1.28 1.95
C GLN A 87 18.07 1.99 3.30
N GLU A 88 18.16 1.23 4.40
CA GLU A 88 18.51 1.82 5.69
C GLU A 88 19.72 2.71 5.44
N ALA A 89 19.58 4.01 5.72
CA ALA A 89 20.75 4.84 5.86
C ALA A 89 21.54 4.22 7.03
N ALA A 90 22.64 3.54 6.67
CA ALA A 90 23.64 3.10 7.62
C ALA A 90 24.15 4.28 8.44
#